data_AF-A0A2E3U860-F1
#
_entry.id   AF-A0A2E3U860-F1
#
_cell.length_a   1.000
_cell.length_b   1.000
_cell.length_c   1.000
_cell.angle_alpha   90.00
_cell.angle_beta   90.00
_cell.angle_gamma   90.00
#
_symmetry.space_group_name_H-M   'P 1'
#
loop_
_entity.id
_entity.type
_entity.pdbx_description
1 polymer ?
#
loop_
_entity_poly.entity_id
_entity_poly.type
_entity_poly.pdbx_seq_one_letter_code
_entity_poly.pdbx_strand_id
1 'polypeptide(L)'
;MQNISTRSRLTDVNASSHERSERLFSLSGLWYFRTREGKDVGPFRYRCEAEAMLTRFIDETSRAQQSSMMPHKLHFRTCGVIGRRQAS
;
A
#
# COMPACT_ATOMS: atom_id res chain seq x y z
N MET A 1 -14.12 -11.45 -50.59
CA MET A 1 -15.46 -11.22 -50.01
C MET A 1 -15.40 -11.68 -48.54
N GLN A 2 -15.62 -10.74 -47.61
CA GLN A 2 -16.08 -10.88 -46.19
C GLN A 2 -15.23 -11.78 -45.26
N ASN A 3 -14.24 -11.28 -44.51
CA ASN A 3 -14.27 -10.48 -43.25
C ASN A 3 -15.03 -11.13 -42.07
N ILE A 4 -14.37 -12.04 -41.34
CA ILE A 4 -14.89 -12.61 -40.08
C ILE A 4 -14.55 -11.72 -38.87
N SER A 5 -15.51 -10.86 -38.56
CA SER A 5 -15.97 -10.53 -37.20
C SER A 5 -14.91 -10.27 -36.14
N THR A 6 -14.58 -9.00 -36.02
CA THR A 6 -14.27 -8.31 -34.77
C THR A 6 -15.20 -8.76 -33.63
N ARG A 7 -14.74 -9.66 -32.76
CA ARG A 7 -15.22 -9.74 -31.37
C ARG A 7 -14.29 -8.91 -30.50
N SER A 8 -14.34 -7.60 -30.75
CA SER A 8 -13.78 -6.62 -29.82
C SER A 8 -14.50 -6.81 -28.48
N ARG A 9 -13.73 -7.00 -27.41
CA ARG A 9 -14.25 -7.14 -26.05
C ARG A 9 -14.84 -5.80 -25.63
N LEU A 10 -16.12 -5.60 -25.95
CA LEU A 10 -16.92 -4.41 -25.65
C LEU A 10 -17.25 -4.33 -24.14
N THR A 11 -16.24 -4.25 -23.27
CA THR A 11 -16.45 -3.85 -21.86
C THR A 11 -15.22 -3.21 -21.19
N ASP A 12 -14.15 -2.85 -21.91
CA ASP A 12 -13.06 -2.06 -21.31
C ASP A 12 -13.38 -0.56 -21.37
N VAL A 13 -14.50 -0.16 -20.74
CA VAL A 13 -14.75 1.25 -20.44
C VAL A 13 -13.88 1.60 -19.24
N ASN A 14 -12.64 1.91 -19.57
CA ASN A 14 -11.65 2.53 -18.72
C ASN A 14 -12.23 3.80 -18.05
N ALA A 15 -12.54 3.72 -16.77
CA ALA A 15 -12.62 4.87 -15.88
C ALA A 15 -11.40 4.84 -14.95
N SER A 16 -10.23 5.11 -15.55
CA SER A 16 -9.18 5.97 -14.97
C SER A 16 -9.15 6.02 -13.45
N SER A 17 -8.77 4.90 -12.85
CA SER A 17 -8.25 4.90 -11.51
C SER A 17 -7.04 4.01 -11.51
N HIS A 18 -5.87 4.58 -11.25
CA HIS A 18 -4.68 3.82 -10.89
C HIS A 18 -4.92 3.17 -9.49
N GLU A 19 -6.01 2.45 -9.33
CA GLU A 19 -6.49 1.87 -8.09
C GLU A 19 -6.24 0.38 -8.20
N ARG A 20 -5.11 -0.09 -7.66
CA ARG A 20 -4.93 -1.29 -6.80
C ARG A 20 -5.68 -2.61 -7.14
N SER A 21 -6.44 -2.69 -8.22
CA SER A 21 -7.38 -3.74 -8.62
C SER A 21 -6.68 -4.89 -9.30
N GLU A 22 -5.49 -4.68 -9.87
CA GLU A 22 -4.65 -5.78 -10.38
C GLU A 22 -4.28 -6.80 -9.30
N ARG A 23 -4.41 -6.43 -8.02
CA ARG A 23 -4.14 -7.34 -6.91
C ARG A 23 -5.31 -8.23 -6.57
N LEU A 24 -6.53 -7.95 -7.01
CA LEU A 24 -7.70 -8.75 -6.69
C LEU A 24 -7.94 -9.81 -7.78
N PHE A 25 -8.06 -11.07 -7.40
CA PHE A 25 -8.35 -12.15 -8.34
C PHE A 25 -9.31 -13.17 -7.76
N SER A 26 -9.97 -13.93 -8.64
CA SER A 26 -10.84 -15.03 -8.22
C SER A 26 -10.26 -16.37 -8.67
N LEU A 27 -10.31 -17.36 -7.79
CA LEU A 27 -9.88 -18.72 -8.03
C LEU A 27 -10.95 -19.67 -7.48
N SER A 28 -11.49 -20.53 -8.34
CA SER A 28 -12.51 -21.53 -7.96
C SER A 28 -13.74 -20.95 -7.26
N GLY A 29 -14.19 -19.75 -7.66
CA GLY A 29 -15.35 -19.07 -7.06
C GLY A 29 -15.07 -18.38 -5.72
N LEU A 30 -13.82 -18.36 -5.28
CA LEU A 30 -13.36 -17.64 -4.09
C LEU A 30 -12.49 -16.45 -4.51
N TRP A 31 -12.55 -15.39 -3.72
CA TRP A 31 -11.82 -14.15 -3.97
C TRP A 31 -10.54 -14.10 -3.15
N TYR A 32 -9.50 -13.53 -3.74
CA TYR A 32 -8.18 -13.39 -3.16
C TYR A 32 -7.61 -12.02 -3.52
N PHE A 33 -6.64 -11.56 -2.74
CA PHE A 33 -5.77 -10.49 -3.18
C PHE A 33 -4.29 -10.82 -3.01
N ARG A 34 -3.45 -10.31 -3.91
CA ARG A 34 -2.00 -10.49 -3.90
C ARG A 34 -1.29 -9.30 -3.27
N THR A 35 -0.45 -9.53 -2.28
CA THR A 35 0.41 -8.48 -1.70
C THR A 35 1.62 -8.21 -2.60
N ARG A 36 2.35 -7.12 -2.32
CA ARG A 36 3.62 -6.81 -3.04
C ARG A 36 4.69 -7.87 -2.84
N GLU A 37 4.60 -8.66 -1.79
CA GLU A 37 5.53 -9.74 -1.46
C GLU A 37 5.21 -11.03 -2.23
N GLY A 38 4.21 -11.00 -3.12
CA GLY A 38 3.76 -12.18 -3.86
C GLY A 38 2.92 -13.14 -3.01
N LYS A 39 2.50 -12.73 -1.81
CA LYS A 39 1.63 -13.53 -0.95
C LYS A 39 0.18 -13.35 -1.36
N ASP A 40 -0.52 -14.46 -1.52
CA ASP A 40 -1.95 -14.48 -1.77
C ASP A 40 -2.71 -14.52 -0.44
N VAL A 41 -3.67 -13.61 -0.26
CA VAL A 41 -4.47 -13.45 0.95
C VAL A 41 -5.93 -13.71 0.59
N GLY A 42 -6.56 -14.58 1.37
CA GLY A 42 -7.91 -15.10 1.17
C GLY A 42 -8.01 -16.49 1.79
N PRO A 43 -9.05 -17.29 1.46
CA PRO A 43 -10.14 -17.00 0.53
C PRO A 43 -11.24 -16.11 1.14
N PHE A 44 -11.82 -15.26 0.30
CA PHE A 44 -13.01 -14.47 0.60
C PHE A 44 -14.20 -14.99 -0.20
N ARG A 45 -15.41 -14.89 0.36
CA ARG A 45 -16.61 -15.33 -0.34
C ARG A 45 -17.02 -14.32 -1.41
N TYR A 46 -16.91 -13.03 -1.10
CA TYR A 46 -17.33 -11.94 -1.98
C TYR A 46 -16.17 -11.03 -2.37
N ARG A 47 -16.29 -10.42 -3.57
CA ARG A 47 -15.30 -9.45 -4.09
C ARG A 47 -15.12 -8.26 -3.14
N CYS A 48 -16.22 -7.72 -2.64
CA CYS A 48 -16.23 -6.56 -1.74
C CYS A 48 -15.51 -6.85 -0.40
N GLU A 49 -15.57 -8.08 0.10
CA GLU A 49 -14.81 -8.47 1.30
C GLU A 49 -13.30 -8.41 1.03
N ALA A 50 -12.87 -8.99 -0.09
CA ALA A 50 -11.47 -8.96 -0.50
C ALA A 50 -10.97 -7.52 -0.73
N GLU A 51 -11.81 -6.67 -1.31
CA GLU A 51 -11.51 -5.25 -1.57
C GLU A 51 -11.40 -4.43 -0.28
N ALA A 52 -12.33 -4.61 0.67
CA ALA A 52 -12.28 -3.97 1.98
C ALA A 52 -11.03 -4.38 2.76
N MET A 53 -10.68 -5.66 2.71
CA MET A 53 -9.45 -6.19 3.33
C MET A 53 -8.18 -5.66 2.67
N LEU A 54 -8.14 -5.60 1.33
CA LEU A 54 -7.02 -5.02 0.59
C LEU A 54 -6.81 -3.54 0.95
N THR A 55 -7.90 -2.76 1.03
CA THR A 55 -7.85 -1.34 1.39
C THR A 55 -7.27 -1.15 2.78
N ARG A 56 -7.77 -1.92 3.76
CA ARG A 56 -7.26 -1.92 5.14
C ARG A 56 -5.79 -2.31 5.21
N PHE A 57 -5.38 -3.35 4.48
CA PHE A 57 -4.00 -3.80 4.45
C PHE A 57 -3.04 -2.71 3.96
N ILE A 58 -3.45 -1.95 2.94
CA ILE A 58 -2.62 -0.87 2.39
C ILE A 58 -2.51 0.31 3.36
N ASP A 59 -3.61 0.68 4.02
CA ASP A 59 -3.61 1.71 5.07
C ASP A 59 -2.64 1.35 6.20
N GLU A 60 -2.78 0.14 6.75
CA GLU A 60 -1.91 -0.37 7.83
C GLU A 60 -0.44 -0.38 7.41
N THR A 61 -0.14 -0.85 6.20
CA THR A 61 1.23 -0.86 5.64
C THR A 61 1.79 0.57 5.52
N SER A 62 1.00 1.51 5.02
CA SER A 62 1.43 2.90 4.84
C SER A 62 1.70 3.60 6.18
N ARG A 63 0.84 3.37 7.19
CA ARG A 63 0.99 3.93 8.53
C ARG A 63 2.24 3.38 9.22
N ALA A 64 2.50 2.08 9.09
CA ALA A 64 3.72 1.46 9.60
C ALA A 64 4.97 2.09 8.97
N GLN A 65 4.98 2.27 7.64
CA GLN A 65 6.09 2.93 6.95
C GLN A 65 6.29 4.38 7.40
N GLN A 66 5.21 5.15 7.56
CA GLN A 66 5.29 6.54 7.98
C GLN A 66 5.86 6.71 9.41
N SER A 67 5.54 5.80 10.33
CA SER A 67 6.10 5.83 11.68
C SER A 67 7.63 5.65 11.71
N SER A 68 8.18 4.90 10.75
CA SER A 68 9.63 4.74 10.58
C SER A 68 10.33 5.97 9.99
N MET A 69 9.57 6.89 9.37
CA MET A 69 10.09 8.05 8.65
C MET A 69 10.19 9.33 9.48
N MET A 70 9.83 9.31 10.77
CA MET A 70 10.15 10.44 11.66
C MET A 70 11.53 10.23 12.29
N PRO A 71 12.53 11.10 12.05
CA PRO A 71 13.72 11.09 12.88
C PRO A 71 13.29 11.59 14.26
N HIS A 72 13.31 10.71 15.25
CA HIS A 72 13.30 11.12 16.65
C HIS A 72 14.57 11.94 16.88
N LYS A 73 14.50 13.28 16.69
CA LYS A 73 15.65 14.17 16.93
C LYS A 73 16.02 14.05 18.41
N LEU A 74 17.14 13.39 18.70
CA LEU A 74 17.74 13.45 20.03
C LEU A 74 18.10 14.91 20.30
N HIS A 75 17.38 15.52 21.24
CA HIS A 75 17.64 16.88 21.68
C HIS A 75 18.77 16.85 22.72
N PHE A 76 20.03 16.91 22.27
CA PHE A 76 21.17 17.07 23.18
C PHE A 76 21.29 18.54 23.60
N ARG A 77 20.88 18.86 24.83
CA ARG A 77 21.18 20.16 25.45
C ARG A 77 22.53 20.10 26.16
N THR A 78 23.61 20.04 25.40
CA THR A 78 24.97 20.20 25.96
C THR A 78 25.26 21.69 26.11
N CYS A 79 24.76 22.31 27.18
CA CYS A 79 25.22 23.63 27.58
C CYS A 79 26.53 23.45 28.36
N GLY A 80 27.67 23.71 27.72
CA GLY A 80 28.99 23.61 28.34
C GLY A 80 29.15 24.60 29.51
N VAL A 81 29.63 24.12 30.64
CA VAL A 81 30.14 24.96 31.74
C VAL A 81 31.49 25.52 31.29
N ILE A 82 31.49 26.78 30.84
CA ILE A 82 32.73 27.52 30.53
C ILE A 82 33.32 28.03 31.83
N GLY A 83 34.60 27.71 32.04
CA GLY A 83 35.35 27.85 33.29
C GLY A 83 35.48 29.28 33.84
N ARG A 84 35.57 29.35 35.16
CA ARG A 84 35.89 30.56 35.92
C ARG A 84 37.41 30.62 36.09
N ARG A 85 38.07 31.53 35.39
CA ARG A 85 39.47 31.88 35.64
C ARG A 85 39.54 32.70 36.93
N GLN A 86 40.16 32.15 37.98
CA GLN A 86 40.61 32.95 39.11
C GLN A 86 41.90 33.67 38.68
N ALA A 87 41.89 35.00 38.77
CA ALA A 87 43.11 35.79 38.76
C ALA A 87 43.45 36.09 40.22
N SER A 88 44.68 35.78 40.63
CA SER A 88 45.29 36.32 41.84
C SER A 88 46.79 36.45 41.63
#